data_AF-A0A4W6ENY5-F1
#
_entry.id   AF-A0A4W6ENY5-F1
#
_cell.length_a   1.000
_cell.length_b   1.000
_cell.length_c   1.000
_cell.angle_alpha   90.00
_cell.angle_beta   90.00
_cell.angle_gamma   90.00
#
_symmetry.space_group_name_H-M   'P 1'
#
loop_
_entity.id
_entity.type
_entity.pdbx_description
1 polymer ?
#
loop_
_entity_poly.entity_id
_entity_poly.type
_entity_poly.pdbx_seq_one_letter_code
_entity_poly.pdbx_strand_id
1 'polypeptide(L)'
;DFFTLYYSFSDSLCDKMAATMKNVDEIRNRVILGEFGVKNVSSYDRFSRELPGYDDSWDMEKFQKNFRIDVVQLDESTIANAFRRILLAEVPTMAIEKVFIYNNTSIVQDEVLAHRLGLIPIKADPRLFEYRNTEEEGSEIDTIQLQLKINAAGTPEPAKTPDPRELYLNHMGRFQMTPNE
;
A
#
# COMPACT_ATOMS: atom_id res chain seq x y z
N ASP A 1 61.21 4.05 -27.35
CA ASP A 1 60.89 3.29 -26.13
C ASP A 1 59.42 2.91 -26.06
N PHE A 2 59.05 1.72 -26.53
CA PHE A 2 57.77 1.09 -26.17
C PHE A 2 57.92 -0.44 -26.32
N PHE A 3 58.05 -1.13 -25.19
CA PHE A 3 58.03 -2.58 -25.08
C PHE A 3 56.66 -2.96 -24.50
N THR A 4 55.77 -3.53 -25.31
CA THR A 4 54.48 -4.05 -24.84
C THR A 4 54.66 -5.54 -24.54
N LEU A 5 54.77 -5.88 -23.26
CA LEU A 5 54.78 -7.26 -22.78
C LEU A 5 53.34 -7.82 -22.81
N TYR A 6 53.09 -8.77 -23.70
CA TYR A 6 51.90 -9.62 -23.64
C TYR A 6 52.09 -10.65 -22.52
N TYR A 7 51.36 -10.48 -21.41
CA TYR A 7 51.20 -11.53 -20.41
C TYR A 7 50.05 -12.43 -20.84
N SER A 8 50.37 -13.62 -21.34
CA SER A 8 49.38 -14.69 -21.53
C SER A 8 49.19 -15.38 -20.18
N PHE A 9 48.06 -15.11 -19.51
CA PHE A 9 47.69 -15.83 -18.30
C PHE A 9 47.09 -17.19 -18.72
N SER A 10 47.75 -18.26 -18.31
CA SER A 10 47.42 -19.65 -18.68
C SER A 10 46.02 -20.07 -18.20
N ASP A 11 45.29 -20.74 -19.08
CA ASP A 11 43.96 -21.38 -18.94
C ASP A 11 43.83 -22.46 -17.84
N SER A 12 44.72 -22.53 -16.85
CA SER A 12 44.73 -23.63 -15.87
C SER A 12 43.91 -23.37 -14.59
N LEU A 13 43.29 -22.20 -14.44
CA LEU A 13 42.49 -21.85 -13.26
C LEU A 13 40.96 -21.90 -13.47
N CYS A 14 40.50 -22.01 -14.72
CA CYS A 14 39.06 -21.99 -15.05
C CYS A 14 38.33 -23.29 -14.62
N ASP A 15 39.05 -24.41 -14.50
CA ASP A 15 38.47 -25.70 -14.13
C ASP A 15 38.08 -25.84 -12.63
N LYS A 16 38.49 -24.92 -11.76
CA LYS A 16 38.18 -25.00 -10.31
C LYS A 16 37.01 -24.13 -9.86
N MET A 17 36.37 -23.40 -10.77
CA MET A 17 35.26 -22.50 -10.47
C MET A 17 34.00 -22.78 -11.31
N ALA A 18 33.85 -24.00 -11.84
CA ALA A 18 32.58 -24.43 -12.39
C ALA A 18 31.66 -24.85 -11.23
N ALA A 19 30.82 -23.93 -10.76
CA ALA A 19 29.64 -24.33 -10.00
C ALA A 19 28.86 -25.34 -10.87
N THR A 20 28.71 -26.57 -10.40
CA THR A 20 27.93 -27.61 -11.09
C THR A 20 26.54 -27.04 -11.44
N MET A 21 26.02 -27.27 -12.65
CA MET A 21 24.76 -26.66 -13.13
C MET A 21 23.58 -26.75 -12.14
N LYS A 22 23.50 -27.83 -11.35
CA LYS A 22 22.49 -28.01 -10.28
C LYS A 22 22.56 -26.95 -9.16
N ASN A 23 23.75 -26.46 -8.85
CA ASN A 23 23.99 -25.43 -7.83
C ASN A 23 23.50 -24.05 -8.31
N VAL A 24 23.57 -23.78 -9.62
CA VAL A 24 23.13 -22.50 -10.20
C VAL A 24 21.61 -22.37 -10.18
N ASP A 25 20.87 -23.44 -10.51
CA ASP A 25 19.41 -23.46 -10.44
C ASP A 25 18.89 -23.29 -9.00
N GLU A 26 19.61 -23.82 -8.01
CA GLU A 26 19.29 -23.67 -6.60
C GLU A 26 19.49 -22.23 -6.11
N ILE A 27 20.54 -21.55 -6.59
CA ILE A 27 20.81 -20.16 -6.27
C ILE A 27 19.79 -19.21 -6.88
N ARG A 28 19.28 -19.51 -8.09
CA ARG A 28 18.36 -18.64 -8.83
C ARG A 28 16.91 -18.72 -8.35
N ASN A 29 16.44 -19.92 -8.02
CA ASN A 29 15.01 -20.16 -7.81
C ASN A 29 14.61 -20.34 -6.34
N ARG A 30 15.57 -20.42 -5.41
CA ARG A 30 15.28 -20.70 -4.00
C ARG A 30 16.06 -19.77 -3.07
N VAL A 31 15.30 -19.15 -2.16
CA VAL A 31 15.85 -18.44 -1.00
C VAL A 31 16.11 -19.47 0.10
N ILE A 32 17.36 -19.59 0.58
CA ILE A 32 17.75 -20.59 1.58
C ILE A 32 17.94 -19.92 2.93
N LEU A 33 17.27 -20.44 3.97
CA LEU A 33 17.46 -19.97 5.34
C LEU A 33 18.52 -20.82 6.05
N GLY A 34 19.63 -20.20 6.45
CA GLY A 34 20.65 -20.82 7.30
C GLY A 34 20.59 -20.31 8.73
N GLU A 35 21.33 -20.97 9.62
CA GLU A 35 21.38 -20.65 11.06
C GLU A 35 21.84 -19.21 11.35
N PHE A 36 22.75 -18.67 10.52
CA PHE A 36 23.35 -17.34 10.71
C PHE A 36 22.84 -16.29 9.72
N GLY A 37 21.92 -16.63 8.82
CA GLY A 37 21.41 -15.69 7.82
C GLY A 37 20.73 -16.33 6.62
N VAL A 38 20.06 -15.48 5.84
CA VAL A 38 19.36 -15.87 4.62
C VAL A 38 20.30 -15.73 3.43
N LYS A 39 20.38 -16.78 2.61
CA LYS A 39 21.15 -16.84 1.36
C LYS A 39 20.21 -16.69 0.16
N ASN A 40 20.74 -16.17 -0.95
CA ASN A 40 20.03 -15.98 -2.22
C ASN A 40 18.85 -14.99 -2.14
N VAL A 41 19.02 -13.86 -1.45
CA VAL A 41 17.97 -12.84 -1.26
C VAL A 41 17.76 -11.99 -2.51
N SER A 42 18.79 -11.79 -3.32
CA SER A 42 18.74 -10.99 -4.54
C SER A 42 18.16 -11.78 -5.71
N SER A 43 17.40 -11.11 -6.57
CA SER A 43 16.91 -11.67 -7.83
C SER A 43 18.07 -11.82 -8.82
N TYR A 44 18.51 -13.05 -9.09
CA TYR A 44 19.61 -13.34 -10.03
C TYR A 44 19.19 -13.36 -11.52
N ASP A 45 17.90 -13.19 -11.81
CA ASP A 45 17.34 -13.27 -13.17
C ASP A 45 17.69 -12.08 -14.08
N ARG A 46 18.41 -11.07 -13.59
CA ARG A 46 18.50 -9.77 -14.28
C ARG A 46 19.81 -9.48 -15.01
N PHE A 47 20.80 -10.37 -14.98
CA PHE A 47 22.05 -10.15 -15.70
C PHE A 47 22.62 -11.44 -16.30
N SER A 48 22.29 -11.69 -17.58
CA SER A 48 22.84 -12.75 -18.45
C SER A 48 24.39 -12.83 -18.43
N ARG A 49 25.07 -11.74 -18.04
CA ARG A 49 26.54 -11.66 -18.01
C ARG A 49 27.20 -12.39 -16.83
N GLU A 50 26.44 -12.82 -15.83
CA GLU A 50 26.97 -13.44 -14.62
C GLU A 50 26.99 -14.98 -14.68
N LEU A 51 26.24 -15.60 -15.59
CA LEU A 51 26.05 -17.06 -15.64
C LEU A 51 26.31 -17.64 -17.04
N PRO A 52 27.35 -18.48 -17.22
CA PRO A 52 27.61 -19.11 -18.51
C PRO A 52 26.55 -20.18 -18.83
N GLY A 53 25.89 -20.04 -19.99
CA GLY A 53 24.97 -21.03 -20.54
C GLY A 53 23.47 -20.77 -20.35
N TYR A 54 23.09 -19.63 -19.75
CA TYR A 54 21.69 -19.18 -19.67
C TYR A 54 21.47 -17.91 -20.47
N ASP A 55 20.42 -17.90 -21.29
CA ASP A 55 19.94 -16.68 -21.97
C ASP A 55 18.75 -16.12 -21.19
N ASP A 56 19.05 -15.06 -20.43
CA ASP A 56 18.12 -14.29 -19.60
C ASP A 56 17.75 -12.96 -20.28
N SER A 57 17.84 -12.90 -21.62
CA SER A 57 17.24 -11.83 -22.39
C SER A 57 15.74 -11.72 -22.10
N TRP A 58 15.24 -10.48 -22.10
CA TRP A 58 13.81 -10.23 -21.92
C TRP A 58 13.04 -10.64 -23.17
N ASP A 59 12.30 -11.75 -23.09
CA ASP A 59 11.46 -12.27 -24.17
C ASP A 59 9.98 -12.28 -23.79
N MET A 60 9.17 -11.50 -24.53
CA MET A 60 7.73 -11.37 -24.30
C MET A 60 6.99 -12.71 -24.47
N GLU A 61 7.37 -13.51 -25.46
CA GLU A 61 6.72 -14.80 -25.75
C GLU A 61 6.98 -15.84 -24.65
N LYS A 62 8.20 -15.85 -24.10
CA LYS A 62 8.60 -16.70 -22.96
C LYS A 62 7.83 -16.31 -21.69
N PHE A 63 7.67 -15.00 -21.46
CA PHE A 63 6.88 -14.49 -20.34
C PHE A 63 5.40 -14.88 -20.45
N GLN A 64 4.75 -14.63 -21.60
CA GLN A 64 3.33 -14.95 -21.80
C GLN A 64 3.01 -16.45 -21.64
N LYS A 65 3.94 -17.32 -22.03
CA LYS A 65 3.77 -18.78 -21.92
C LYS A 65 3.91 -19.28 -20.47
N ASN A 66 4.76 -18.64 -19.68
CA ASN A 66 5.06 -19.03 -18.30
C ASN A 66 4.16 -18.32 -17.28
N PHE A 67 3.60 -17.18 -17.65
CA PHE A 67 2.72 -16.40 -16.81
C PHE A 67 1.40 -17.14 -16.59
N ARG A 68 1.24 -17.70 -15.40
CA ARG A 68 0.00 -18.33 -14.94
C ARG A 68 -0.41 -17.66 -13.64
N ILE A 69 -1.61 -17.10 -13.62
CA ILE A 69 -2.19 -16.54 -12.40
C ILE A 69 -3.09 -17.61 -11.80
N ASP A 70 -2.53 -18.37 -10.87
CA ASP A 70 -3.31 -19.19 -9.96
C ASP A 70 -3.52 -18.37 -8.67
N VAL A 71 -4.72 -17.82 -8.51
CA VAL A 71 -5.05 -16.99 -7.34
C VAL A 71 -5.19 -17.89 -6.11
N VAL A 72 -4.08 -18.09 -5.40
CA VAL A 72 -4.05 -18.67 -4.05
C VAL A 72 -3.21 -17.80 -3.11
N GLN A 73 -2.00 -17.38 -3.52
CA GLN A 73 -1.14 -16.39 -2.83
C GLN A 73 -0.06 -15.88 -3.83
N LEU A 74 0.37 -14.62 -3.71
CA LEU A 74 1.28 -13.95 -4.68
C LEU A 74 2.77 -14.20 -4.36
N ASP A 75 3.50 -14.91 -5.25
CA ASP A 75 4.87 -15.37 -5.01
C ASP A 75 5.99 -14.57 -5.75
N GLU A 76 5.66 -13.63 -6.64
CA GLU A 76 6.69 -12.79 -7.31
C GLU A 76 6.99 -11.51 -6.52
N SER A 77 8.12 -11.50 -5.81
CA SER A 77 8.47 -10.45 -4.84
C SER A 77 8.55 -9.02 -5.41
N THR A 78 9.01 -8.86 -6.66
CA THR A 78 9.21 -7.54 -7.27
C THR A 78 7.90 -6.93 -7.74
N ILE A 79 7.09 -7.70 -8.46
CA ILE A 79 5.77 -7.29 -8.97
C ILE A 79 4.77 -7.17 -7.82
N ALA A 80 4.78 -8.08 -6.84
CA ALA A 80 3.94 -7.99 -5.65
C ALA A 80 4.26 -6.75 -4.80
N ASN A 81 5.53 -6.39 -4.63
CA ASN A 81 5.89 -5.16 -3.90
C ASN A 81 5.53 -3.90 -4.69
N ALA A 82 5.57 -3.94 -6.02
CA ALA A 82 5.06 -2.85 -6.85
C ALA A 82 3.55 -2.66 -6.62
N PHE A 83 2.75 -3.73 -6.72
CA PHE A 83 1.32 -3.66 -6.44
C PHE A 83 1.01 -3.21 -5.00
N ARG A 84 1.76 -3.69 -4.01
CA ARG A 84 1.63 -3.24 -2.61
C ARG A 84 1.82 -1.73 -2.48
N ARG A 85 2.80 -1.15 -3.19
CA ARG A 85 3.04 0.30 -3.18
C ARG A 85 1.92 1.07 -3.85
N ILE A 86 1.46 0.60 -5.00
CA ILE A 86 0.35 1.23 -5.75
C ILE A 86 -0.92 1.24 -4.88
N LEU A 87 -1.28 0.10 -4.28
CA LEU A 87 -2.49 -0.02 -3.45
C LEU A 87 -2.45 0.86 -2.20
N LEU A 88 -1.26 1.12 -1.64
CA LEU A 88 -1.13 1.92 -0.42
C LEU A 88 -1.06 3.43 -0.68
N ALA A 89 -0.54 3.86 -1.83
CA ALA A 89 -0.19 5.26 -2.06
C ALA A 89 -0.87 5.89 -3.28
N GLU A 90 -1.26 5.10 -4.28
CA GLU A 90 -1.71 5.62 -5.58
C GLU A 90 -3.21 5.41 -5.83
N VAL A 91 -3.90 4.62 -4.99
CA VAL A 91 -5.35 4.46 -5.09
C VAL A 91 -6.04 5.67 -4.46
N PRO A 92 -6.73 6.52 -5.25
CA PRO A 92 -7.44 7.66 -4.71
C PRO A 92 -8.64 7.21 -3.88
N THR A 93 -8.88 7.88 -2.76
CA THR A 93 -10.00 7.62 -1.86
C THR A 93 -10.62 8.94 -1.39
N MET A 94 -11.92 8.90 -1.07
CA MET A 94 -12.64 10.05 -0.55
C MET A 94 -12.49 10.12 0.97
N ALA A 95 -12.03 11.26 1.47
CA ALA A 95 -11.86 11.54 2.90
C ALA A 95 -12.25 12.99 3.24
N ILE A 96 -12.46 13.27 4.52
CA ILE A 96 -12.79 14.61 5.01
C ILE A 96 -11.50 15.42 5.17
N GLU A 97 -11.36 16.50 4.39
CA GLU A 97 -10.21 17.41 4.48
C GLU A 97 -10.52 18.67 5.32
N LYS A 98 -11.65 19.31 5.05
CA LYS A 98 -12.05 20.57 5.71
C LYS A 98 -13.24 20.34 6.63
N VAL A 99 -13.13 20.76 7.89
CA VAL A 99 -14.19 20.69 8.89
C VAL A 99 -14.51 22.10 9.38
N PHE A 100 -15.75 22.53 9.20
CA PHE A 100 -16.24 23.80 9.73
C PHE A 100 -16.97 23.56 11.04
N ILE A 101 -16.48 24.15 12.13
CA ILE A 101 -17.06 24.03 13.47
C ILE A 101 -17.77 25.33 13.82
N TYR A 102 -19.09 25.28 13.98
CA TYR A 102 -19.88 26.44 14.37
C TYR A 102 -19.96 26.63 15.88
N ASN A 103 -20.15 25.55 16.63
CA ASN A 103 -20.24 25.58 18.09
C ASN A 103 -19.91 24.20 18.68
N ASN A 104 -18.70 24.03 19.21
CA ASN A 104 -18.32 22.84 19.97
C ASN A 104 -18.31 23.17 21.47
N THR A 105 -19.23 22.56 22.22
CA THR A 105 -19.29 22.63 23.69
C THR A 105 -18.86 21.33 24.36
N SER A 106 -18.32 20.38 23.59
CA SER A 106 -17.84 19.12 24.11
C SER A 106 -16.48 19.26 24.79
N ILE A 107 -16.11 18.25 25.57
CA ILE A 107 -14.80 18.18 26.23
C ILE A 107 -13.67 17.94 25.21
N VAL A 108 -14.01 17.42 24.01
CA VAL A 108 -13.03 17.11 22.97
C VAL A 108 -12.64 18.41 22.25
N GLN A 109 -11.34 18.65 22.16
CA GLN A 109 -10.77 19.79 21.43
C GLN A 109 -11.09 19.70 19.93
N ASP A 110 -11.31 20.86 19.33
CA ASP A 110 -11.69 21.01 17.91
C ASP A 110 -10.70 20.33 16.95
N GLU A 111 -9.39 20.49 17.20
CA GLU A 111 -8.32 19.90 16.40
C GLU A 111 -8.35 18.37 16.43
N VAL A 112 -8.55 17.81 17.64
CA VAL A 112 -8.64 16.36 17.85
C VAL A 112 -9.91 15.81 17.20
N LEU A 113 -11.03 16.54 17.30
CA LEU A 113 -12.28 16.15 16.66
C LEU A 113 -12.15 16.12 15.13
N ALA A 114 -11.60 17.19 14.54
CA ALA A 114 -11.39 17.29 13.09
C ALA A 114 -10.46 16.19 12.57
N HIS A 115 -9.35 15.92 13.26
CA HIS A 115 -8.44 14.84 12.90
C HIS A 115 -9.12 13.46 12.93
N ARG A 116 -9.95 13.20 13.95
CA ARG A 116 -10.71 11.95 14.03
C ARG A 116 -11.73 11.81 12.91
N LEU A 117 -12.39 12.90 12.52
CA LEU A 117 -13.34 12.91 11.40
C LEU A 117 -12.62 12.64 10.06
N GLY A 118 -11.41 13.17 9.88
CA GLY A 118 -10.58 12.91 8.69
C GLY A 118 -10.21 11.44 8.48
N LEU A 119 -10.15 10.65 9.55
CA LEU A 119 -9.83 9.22 9.51
C LEU A 119 -11.06 8.31 9.29
N ILE A 120 -12.27 8.88 9.21
CA ILE A 120 -13.47 8.09 8.95
C ILE A 120 -13.56 7.80 7.45
N PRO A 121 -13.56 6.52 7.03
CA PRO A 121 -13.70 6.19 5.62
C PRO A 121 -15.13 6.50 5.15
N ILE A 122 -15.25 7.27 4.07
CA ILE A 122 -16.53 7.57 3.43
C ILE A 122 -16.78 6.55 2.33
N LYS A 123 -17.99 5.99 2.30
CA LYS A 123 -18.46 5.14 1.20
C LYS A 123 -18.94 6.01 0.03
N ALA A 124 -18.00 6.62 -0.67
CA ALA A 124 -18.23 7.33 -1.92
C ALA A 124 -17.30 6.73 -2.99
N ASP A 125 -17.79 6.57 -4.22
CA ASP A 125 -16.95 6.05 -5.31
C ASP A 125 -16.07 7.19 -5.84
N PRO A 126 -14.74 7.15 -5.65
CA PRO A 126 -13.84 8.23 -6.06
C PRO A 126 -13.78 8.43 -7.57
N ARG A 127 -14.29 7.48 -8.37
CA ARG A 127 -14.29 7.58 -9.84
C ARG A 127 -15.34 8.56 -10.39
N LEU A 128 -16.31 8.95 -9.56
CA LEU A 128 -17.37 9.87 -9.94
C LEU A 128 -17.01 11.33 -9.68
N PHE A 129 -15.89 11.58 -9.00
CA PHE A 129 -15.44 12.90 -8.58
C PHE A 129 -14.15 13.28 -9.30
N GLU A 130 -14.00 14.55 -9.63
CA GLU A 130 -12.76 15.10 -10.15
C GLU A 130 -11.89 15.66 -9.01
N TYR A 131 -10.59 15.79 -9.27
CA TYR A 131 -9.71 16.42 -8.30
C TYR A 131 -10.00 17.91 -8.22
N ARG A 132 -10.26 18.38 -7.01
CA ARG A 132 -10.48 19.81 -6.74
C ARG A 132 -9.24 20.63 -7.08
N ASN A 133 -9.43 21.72 -7.81
CA ASN A 133 -8.41 22.78 -7.99
C ASN A 133 -8.26 23.60 -6.69
N THR A 134 -7.02 23.92 -6.31
CA THR A 134 -6.68 24.58 -5.03
C THR A 134 -7.36 25.96 -4.82
N GLU A 135 -7.80 26.60 -5.89
CA GLU A 135 -8.26 28.01 -5.89
C GLU A 135 -9.79 28.18 -5.97
N GLU A 136 -10.56 27.11 -6.27
CA GLU A 136 -12.00 27.22 -6.50
C GLU A 136 -12.83 26.77 -5.28
N GLU A 137 -13.94 27.49 -5.02
CA GLU A 137 -14.98 27.03 -4.11
C GLU A 137 -15.61 25.75 -4.69
N GLY A 138 -15.67 24.69 -3.87
CA GLY A 138 -15.94 23.35 -4.37
C GLY A 138 -17.29 23.26 -5.09
N SER A 139 -17.27 22.69 -6.29
CA SER A 139 -18.47 22.41 -7.07
C SER A 139 -19.17 21.12 -6.58
N GLU A 140 -20.40 20.91 -7.03
CA GLU A 140 -21.19 19.69 -6.80
C GLU A 140 -20.51 18.43 -7.37
N ILE A 141 -19.64 18.62 -8.36
CA ILE A 141 -18.89 17.55 -9.04
C ILE A 141 -17.66 17.11 -8.22
N ASP A 142 -17.16 17.99 -7.36
CA ASP A 142 -15.84 17.82 -6.73
C ASP A 142 -15.94 17.58 -5.22
N THR A 143 -17.06 17.95 -4.58
CA THR A 143 -17.15 17.98 -3.12
C THR A 143 -18.43 17.36 -2.57
N ILE A 144 -18.28 16.66 -1.45
CA ILE A 144 -19.38 16.13 -0.65
C ILE A 144 -19.41 16.93 0.64
N GLN A 145 -20.57 17.49 0.99
CA GLN A 145 -20.78 18.18 2.25
C GLN A 145 -21.52 17.25 3.21
N LEU A 146 -21.04 17.19 4.46
CA LEU A 146 -21.62 16.36 5.51
C LEU A 146 -21.88 17.25 6.73
N GLN A 147 -23.09 17.18 7.28
CA GLN A 147 -23.47 17.94 8.47
C GLN A 147 -23.60 17.02 9.69
N LEU A 148 -22.83 17.30 10.74
CA LEU A 148 -22.96 16.63 12.03
C LEU A 148 -23.68 17.55 13.02
N LYS A 149 -24.88 17.16 13.44
CA LYS A 149 -25.65 17.86 14.47
C LYS A 149 -26.05 16.91 15.58
N ILE A 150 -25.42 17.05 16.75
CA ILE A 150 -25.72 16.23 17.93
C ILE A 150 -26.05 17.17 19.09
N ASN A 151 -27.22 16.94 19.68
CA ASN A 151 -27.62 17.57 20.94
C ASN A 151 -27.79 16.45 21.98
N ALA A 152 -26.91 16.39 22.98
CA ALA A 152 -27.07 15.48 24.11
C ALA A 152 -28.04 16.08 25.13
N ALA A 153 -29.07 15.34 25.50
CA ALA A 153 -30.06 15.75 26.49
C ALA A 153 -30.23 14.64 27.54
N GLY A 154 -30.53 15.01 28.77
CA GLY A 154 -30.92 14.05 29.80
C GLY A 154 -32.24 13.37 29.41
N THR A 155 -32.34 12.07 29.62
CA THR A 155 -33.58 11.34 29.36
C THR A 155 -34.67 11.84 30.33
N PRO A 156 -35.91 12.08 29.87
CA PRO A 156 -37.00 12.48 30.76
C PRO A 156 -37.50 11.32 31.65
N GLU A 157 -37.10 10.08 31.34
CA GLU A 157 -37.47 8.89 32.12
C GLU A 157 -36.55 8.69 33.33
N PRO A 158 -37.10 8.27 34.49
CA PRO A 158 -36.29 7.93 35.65
C PRO A 158 -35.45 6.70 35.33
N ALA A 159 -34.12 6.87 35.31
CA ALA A 159 -33.20 5.77 35.10
C ALA A 159 -33.33 4.74 36.24
N LYS A 160 -33.47 3.47 35.87
CA LYS A 160 -33.52 2.36 36.83
C LYS A 160 -32.11 1.98 37.30
N THR A 161 -31.12 2.28 36.46
CA THR A 161 -29.72 1.90 36.64
C THR A 161 -28.83 3.14 36.43
N PRO A 162 -27.67 3.27 37.11
CA PRO A 162 -26.73 4.38 36.89
C PRO A 162 -25.97 4.32 35.55
N ASP A 163 -26.47 3.56 34.57
CA ASP A 163 -25.82 3.39 33.28
C ASP A 163 -26.01 4.63 32.39
N PRO A 164 -24.92 5.18 31.80
CA PRO A 164 -25.01 6.36 30.93
C PRO A 164 -25.91 6.18 29.70
N ARG A 165 -26.18 4.94 29.31
CA ARG A 165 -27.05 4.61 28.16
C ARG A 165 -28.53 4.87 28.43
N GLU A 166 -28.96 4.76 29.69
CA GLU A 166 -30.34 5.04 30.12
C GLU A 166 -30.51 6.51 30.50
N LEU A 167 -29.45 7.13 31.04
CA LEU A 167 -29.47 8.51 31.56
C LEU A 167 -29.41 9.59 30.48
N TYR A 168 -28.81 9.31 29.31
CA TYR A 168 -28.57 10.30 28.28
C TYR A 168 -29.10 9.89 26.90
N LEU A 169 -29.88 10.78 26.29
CA LEU A 169 -30.28 10.72 24.89
C LEU A 169 -29.11 11.15 24.00
N ASN A 170 -28.93 10.48 22.85
CA ASN A 170 -27.84 10.71 21.90
C ASN A 170 -26.43 10.46 22.46
N HIS A 171 -26.31 9.65 23.52
CA HIS A 171 -25.01 9.24 24.08
C HIS A 171 -24.14 8.48 23.07
N MET A 172 -24.74 7.85 22.06
CA MET A 172 -24.06 7.37 20.86
C MET A 172 -24.39 8.33 19.72
N GLY A 173 -23.48 9.25 19.41
CA GLY A 173 -23.64 10.18 18.29
C GLY A 173 -23.95 9.42 17.01
N ARG A 174 -25.14 9.65 16.44
CA ARG A 174 -25.55 9.02 15.18
C ARG A 174 -25.31 9.99 14.04
N PHE A 175 -24.47 9.60 13.09
CA PHE A 175 -24.27 10.35 11.86
C PHE A 175 -25.56 10.29 11.03
N GLN A 176 -26.21 11.43 10.82
CA GLN A 176 -27.25 11.57 9.81
C GLN A 176 -26.60 12.17 8.57
N MET A 177 -26.61 11.40 7.47
CA MET A 177 -26.26 11.91 6.16
C MET A 177 -27.49 12.62 5.61
N THR A 178 -27.48 13.94 5.62
CA THR A 178 -28.44 14.74 4.85
C THR A 178 -27.80 15.01 3.48
N PRO A 179 -28.42 14.61 2.36
CA PRO A 179 -28.02 15.12 1.05
C PRO A 179 -28.16 16.65 1.03
N ASN A 180 -27.31 17.33 0.27
CA ASN A 180 -27.53 18.75 -0.01
C ASN A 180 -28.89 18.93 -0.72
N GLU A 181 -29.64 19.94 -0.29
CA GLU A 181 -30.75 20.52 -1.08
C GLU A 181 -30.20 21.26 -2.31
#